data_AF-A0A7J9D107-F1
#
_entry.id   AF-A0A7J9D107-F1
#
_cell.length_a   1.000
_cell.length_b   1.000
_cell.length_c   1.000
_cell.angle_alpha   90.00
_cell.angle_beta   90.00
_cell.angle_gamma   90.00
#
_symmetry.space_group_name_H-M   'P 1'
#
loop_
_entity.id
_entity.type
_entity.pdbx_description
1 polymer ?
#
loop_
_entity_poly.entity_id
_entity_poly.type
_entity_poly.pdbx_seq_one_letter_code
_entity_poly.pdbx_strand_id
1 'polypeptide(L)'
;DYLLKSYYKTTSLIATSTKGVAIFSGADHSVTEQMYEYGKNLGLSFQVVDDILDFTQSAEQLGKPASSDLAKGNLTALVIFALEKEPKLRDIIESEFCETGSLDEAIELVK
;
A
#
# COMPACT_ATOMS: atom_id res chain seq x y z
N ASP A 1 5.30 -1.56 -10.65
CA ASP A 1 4.94 -2.76 -9.86
C ASP A 1 4.05 -2.52 -8.65
N TYR A 2 4.25 -1.45 -7.85
CA TYR A 2 3.40 -1.15 -6.67
C TYR A 2 1.88 -1.19 -6.95
N LEU A 3 1.39 -0.37 -7.89
CA LEU A 3 -0.04 -0.32 -8.22
C LEU A 3 -0.61 -1.67 -8.67
N LEU A 4 0.19 -2.49 -9.36
CA LEU A 4 -0.22 -3.80 -9.82
C LEU A 4 -0.33 -4.79 -8.65
N LYS A 5 0.65 -4.80 -7.74
CA LYS A 5 0.61 -5.57 -6.48
C LYS A 5 -0.59 -5.16 -5.63
N SER A 6 -0.78 -3.86 -5.41
CA SER A 6 -1.90 -3.31 -4.63
C SER A 6 -3.24 -3.61 -5.29
N TYR A 7 -3.27 -3.65 -6.63
CA TYR A 7 -4.45 -4.07 -7.36
C TYR A 7 -4.81 -5.52 -7.04
N TYR A 8 -3.88 -6.47 -7.25
CA TYR A 8 -4.20 -7.88 -7.08
C TYR A 8 -4.40 -8.28 -5.61
N LYS A 9 -3.57 -7.78 -4.71
CA LYS A 9 -3.60 -8.14 -3.27
C LYS A 9 -4.85 -7.61 -2.55
N THR A 10 -5.29 -6.39 -2.88
CA THR A 10 -6.31 -5.68 -2.09
C THR A 10 -7.49 -5.23 -2.95
N THR A 11 -7.20 -4.52 -4.04
CA THR A 11 -8.23 -3.80 -4.80
C THR A 11 -9.16 -4.72 -5.59
N SER A 12 -8.63 -5.82 -6.13
CA SER A 12 -9.33 -6.72 -7.04
C SER A 12 -10.59 -7.32 -6.40
N LEU A 13 -10.50 -7.67 -5.11
CA LEU A 13 -11.64 -8.17 -4.33
C LEU A 13 -12.73 -7.10 -4.18
N ILE A 14 -12.35 -5.86 -3.86
CA ILE A 14 -13.29 -4.74 -3.69
C ILE A 14 -13.98 -4.44 -5.02
N ALA A 15 -13.21 -4.28 -6.09
CA ALA A 15 -13.72 -4.00 -7.44
C ALA A 15 -14.66 -5.09 -7.96
N THR A 16 -14.31 -6.36 -7.76
CA THR A 16 -15.17 -7.48 -8.19
C THR A 16 -16.40 -7.63 -7.32
N SER A 17 -16.32 -7.32 -6.02
CA SER A 17 -17.48 -7.34 -5.11
C SER A 17 -18.50 -6.27 -5.48
N THR A 18 -18.07 -5.03 -5.73
CA THR A 18 -18.96 -3.94 -6.14
C THR A 18 -19.60 -4.23 -7.50
N LYS A 19 -18.83 -4.77 -8.45
CA LYS A 19 -19.34 -5.27 -9.75
C LYS A 19 -20.37 -6.40 -9.56
N GLY A 20 -20.07 -7.37 -8.72
CA GLY A 20 -20.92 -8.53 -8.45
C GLY A 20 -22.28 -8.13 -7.89
N VAL A 21 -22.32 -7.21 -6.93
CA VAL A 21 -23.58 -6.67 -6.39
C VAL A 21 -24.41 -5.98 -7.48
N ALA A 22 -23.78 -5.20 -8.36
CA ALA A 22 -24.47 -4.56 -9.48
C ALA A 22 -25.11 -5.61 -10.42
N ILE A 23 -24.36 -6.68 -10.76
CA ILE A 23 -24.86 -7.80 -11.56
C ILE A 23 -26.07 -8.47 -10.89
N PHE A 24 -25.98 -8.81 -9.60
CA PHE A 24 -27.08 -9.48 -8.88
C PHE A 24 -28.30 -8.59 -8.68
N SER A 25 -28.13 -7.27 -8.70
CA SER A 25 -29.25 -6.32 -8.64
C SER A 25 -29.99 -6.15 -9.98
N GLY A 26 -29.49 -6.75 -11.06
CA GLY A 26 -30.06 -6.60 -12.41
C GLY A 26 -29.75 -5.25 -13.06
N ALA A 27 -28.72 -4.54 -12.59
CA ALA A 27 -28.26 -3.31 -13.20
C ALA A 27 -27.73 -3.55 -14.63
N ASP A 28 -27.75 -2.51 -15.47
CA ASP A 28 -27.21 -2.62 -16.82
C ASP A 28 -25.67 -2.75 -16.83
N HIS A 29 -25.14 -3.05 -18.01
CA HIS A 29 -23.70 -3.25 -18.19
C HIS A 29 -22.88 -1.98 -17.87
N SER A 30 -23.41 -0.80 -18.18
CA SER A 30 -22.71 0.47 -17.91
C SER A 30 -22.58 0.71 -16.41
N VAL A 31 -23.66 0.52 -15.65
CA VAL A 31 -23.65 0.65 -14.19
C VAL A 31 -22.74 -0.40 -13.57
N THR A 32 -22.79 -1.64 -14.07
CA THR A 32 -21.92 -2.73 -13.61
C THR A 32 -20.43 -2.38 -13.75
N GLU A 33 -20.03 -1.82 -14.90
CA GLU A 33 -18.64 -1.42 -15.11
C GLU A 33 -18.24 -0.18 -14.29
N GLN A 34 -19.15 0.78 -14.15
CA GLN A 34 -18.93 1.92 -13.24
C GLN A 34 -18.73 1.47 -11.79
N MET A 35 -19.47 0.46 -11.33
CA MET A 35 -19.31 -0.10 -9.99
C MET A 35 -17.97 -0.82 -9.82
N TYR A 36 -17.49 -1.50 -10.86
CA TYR A 36 -16.14 -2.06 -10.85
C TYR A 36 -15.08 -0.97 -10.72
N GLU A 37 -15.16 0.07 -11.55
CA GLU A 37 -14.23 1.20 -11.52
C GLU A 37 -14.29 1.95 -10.18
N TYR A 38 -15.48 2.12 -9.60
CA TYR A 38 -15.65 2.66 -8.26
C TYR A 38 -14.89 1.83 -7.22
N GLY A 39 -15.14 0.52 -7.17
CA GLY A 39 -14.47 -0.37 -6.21
C GLY A 39 -12.96 -0.42 -6.44
N LYS A 40 -12.52 -0.34 -7.69
CA LYS A 40 -11.09 -0.29 -8.05
C LYS A 40 -10.42 0.97 -7.51
N ASN A 41 -10.99 2.14 -7.79
CA ASN A 41 -10.41 3.41 -7.33
C ASN A 41 -10.47 3.52 -5.80
N LEU A 42 -11.58 3.11 -5.18
CA LEU A 42 -11.71 3.07 -3.72
C LEU A 42 -10.65 2.16 -3.09
N GLY A 43 -10.46 0.95 -3.61
CA GLY A 43 -9.47 0.00 -3.09
C GLY A 43 -8.03 0.48 -3.22
N LEU A 44 -7.69 1.14 -4.34
CA LEU A 44 -6.37 1.74 -4.51
C LEU A 44 -6.16 2.91 -3.54
N SER A 45 -7.14 3.81 -3.40
CA SER A 45 -7.08 4.91 -2.44
C SER A 45 -6.93 4.40 -1.01
N PHE A 46 -7.68 3.35 -0.64
CA PHE A 46 -7.56 2.71 0.66
C PHE A 46 -6.14 2.19 0.91
N GLN A 47 -5.54 1.47 -0.03
CA GLN A 47 -4.18 0.93 0.13
C GLN A 47 -3.14 2.05 0.27
N VAL A 48 -3.26 3.14 -0.50
CA VAL A 48 -2.33 4.28 -0.37
C VAL A 48 -2.43 4.93 1.01
N VAL A 49 -3.65 5.07 1.55
CA VAL A 49 -3.84 5.60 2.90
C VAL A 49 -3.29 4.64 3.95
N ASP A 50 -3.54 3.34 3.83
CA ASP A 50 -3.01 2.30 4.72
C ASP A 50 -1.47 2.32 4.78
N ASP A 51 -0.81 2.44 3.62
CA ASP A 51 0.64 2.58 3.51
C ASP A 51 1.17 3.87 4.20
N ILE A 52 0.42 4.97 4.13
CA ILE A 52 0.78 6.23 4.80
C ILE A 52 0.61 6.09 6.31
N LEU A 53 -0.48 5.45 6.76
CA LEU A 53 -0.75 5.25 8.17
C LEU A 53 0.30 4.35 8.82
N ASP A 54 0.83 3.34 8.11
CA ASP A 54 1.92 2.47 8.60
C ASP A 54 3.16 3.27 9.04
N PHE A 55 3.44 4.42 8.42
CA PHE A 55 4.57 5.29 8.78
C PHE A 55 4.23 6.43 9.74
N THR A 56 2.98 6.90 9.75
CA THR A 56 2.60 8.15 10.43
C THR A 56 1.88 7.94 11.75
N GLN A 57 1.22 6.80 11.96
CA GLN A 57 0.50 6.54 13.20
C GLN A 57 1.35 5.89 14.28
N SER A 58 0.96 6.10 15.54
CA SER A 58 1.59 5.44 16.68
C SER A 58 1.23 3.96 16.71
N ALA A 59 2.11 3.14 17.30
CA ALA A 59 1.91 1.70 17.41
C ALA A 59 0.62 1.34 18.17
N GLU A 60 0.17 2.18 19.10
CA GLU A 60 -1.08 1.96 19.85
C GLU A 60 -2.33 2.10 18.96
N GLN A 61 -2.31 2.96 17.95
CA GLN A 61 -3.45 3.18 17.04
C GLN A 61 -3.52 2.13 15.94
N LEU A 62 -2.37 1.66 15.46
CA LEU A 62 -2.27 0.64 14.42
C LEU A 62 -2.42 -0.79 14.95
N GLY A 63 -2.20 -1.01 16.24
CA GLY A 63 -2.16 -2.35 16.85
C GLY A 63 -0.97 -3.21 16.39
N LYS A 64 -0.01 -2.60 15.70
CA LYS A 64 1.24 -3.18 15.20
C LYS A 64 2.37 -2.15 15.32
N PRO A 65 3.65 -2.57 15.39
CA PRO A 65 4.77 -1.62 15.34
C PRO A 65 4.66 -0.72 14.11
N ALA A 66 4.98 0.57 14.25
CA ALA A 66 5.06 1.49 13.12
C ALA A 66 6.14 1.02 12.12
N SER A 67 5.98 1.35 10.85
CA SER A 67 6.88 0.96 9.75
C SER A 67 7.07 -0.55 9.60
N SER A 68 6.04 -1.32 9.99
CA SER A 68 6.08 -2.78 9.96
C SER A 68 6.23 -3.36 8.56
N ASP A 69 5.78 -2.63 7.53
CA ASP A 69 5.91 -3.09 6.15
C ASP A 69 7.36 -3.02 5.68
N LEU A 70 8.06 -1.91 5.98
CA LEU A 70 9.48 -1.77 5.68
C LEU A 70 10.32 -2.82 6.41
N ALA A 71 10.04 -3.07 7.70
CA ALA A 71 10.72 -4.10 8.49
C ALA A 71 10.56 -5.53 7.93
N LYS A 72 9.50 -5.78 7.15
CA LYS A 72 9.25 -7.06 6.45
C LYS A 72 9.78 -7.08 5.01
N GLY A 73 10.48 -6.03 4.58
CA GLY A 73 10.93 -5.85 3.20
C GLY A 73 9.82 -5.51 2.21
N ASN A 74 8.62 -5.15 2.68
CA ASN A 74 7.55 -4.67 1.81
C ASN A 74 7.76 -3.19 1.52
N LEU A 75 8.25 -2.90 0.31
CA LEU A 75 8.37 -1.53 -0.18
C LEU A 75 6.98 -1.01 -0.58
N THR A 76 6.45 -0.09 0.22
CA THR A 76 5.15 0.58 0.07
C THR A 76 5.32 1.95 -0.60
N ALA A 77 4.20 2.65 -0.86
CA ALA A 77 4.21 3.90 -1.62
C ALA A 77 5.25 4.92 -1.12
N LEU A 78 5.32 5.19 0.19
CA LEU A 78 6.24 6.17 0.77
C LEU A 78 7.71 5.81 0.55
N VAL A 79 8.07 4.54 0.73
CA VAL A 79 9.44 4.07 0.53
C VAL A 79 9.85 4.20 -0.93
N ILE A 80 8.93 3.89 -1.85
CA ILE A 80 9.18 4.02 -3.30
C ILE A 80 9.41 5.49 -3.67
N PHE A 81 8.63 6.42 -3.11
CA PHE A 81 8.85 7.85 -3.33
C PHE A 81 10.14 8.36 -2.70
N ALA A 82 10.51 7.88 -1.50
CA ALA A 82 11.77 8.26 -0.85
C ALA A 82 12.99 7.77 -1.64
N LEU A 83 12.91 6.56 -2.23
CA LEU A 83 13.96 6.00 -3.08
C LEU A 83 14.27 6.82 -4.35
N GLU A 84 13.37 7.71 -4.77
CA GLU A 84 13.64 8.65 -5.88
C GLU A 84 14.59 9.78 -5.46
N LYS A 85 14.68 10.08 -4.16
CA LYS A 85 15.39 11.24 -3.61
C LYS A 85 16.60 10.86 -2.77
N GLU A 86 16.57 9.68 -2.13
CA GLU A 86 17.57 9.24 -1.16
C GLU A 86 18.32 7.99 -1.65
N PRO A 87 19.47 8.14 -2.33
CA PRO A 87 20.30 7.01 -2.76
C PRO A 87 20.73 6.11 -1.60
N LYS A 88 21.00 6.70 -0.42
CA LYS A 88 21.42 5.96 0.78
C LYS A 88 20.37 4.96 1.25
N LEU A 89 19.09 5.28 1.08
CA LEU A 89 17.99 4.38 1.42
C LEU A 89 18.05 3.09 0.59
N ARG A 90 18.49 3.18 -0.67
CA ARG A 90 18.68 2.00 -1.53
C ARG A 90 19.76 1.08 -0.98
N ASP A 91 20.90 1.62 -0.61
CA ASP A 91 22.01 0.83 -0.06
C ASP A 91 21.59 0.08 1.21
N ILE A 92 20.82 0.75 2.08
CA ILE A 92 20.28 0.14 3.31
C ILE A 92 19.32 -1.01 2.99
N ILE A 93 18.38 -0.80 2.06
CA ILE A 93 17.41 -1.83 1.65
C ILE A 93 18.10 -3.02 0.96
N GLU A 94 19.06 -2.76 0.07
CA GLU A 94 19.81 -3.81 -0.65
C GLU A 94 20.70 -4.64 0.30
N SER A 95 21.15 -4.04 1.40
CA SER A 95 21.87 -4.75 2.46
C SER A 95 20.95 -5.53 3.43
N GLU A 96 19.64 -5.57 3.15
CA GLU A 96 18.62 -6.23 3.96
C GLU A 96 18.65 -5.82 5.45
N PHE A 97 18.98 -4.56 5.73
CA PHE A 97 19.10 -4.03 7.09
C PHE A 97 20.08 -4.80 7.98
N CYS A 98 21.16 -5.34 7.40
CA CYS A 98 22.12 -6.20 8.12
C CYS A 98 22.90 -5.49 9.24
N GLU A 99 23.06 -4.17 9.15
CA GLU A 99 23.72 -3.37 10.17
C GLU A 99 22.77 -3.01 11.31
N THR A 100 23.27 -3.00 12.55
CA THR A 100 22.47 -2.61 13.72
C THR A 100 22.06 -1.15 13.61
N GLY A 101 20.75 -0.87 13.67
CA GLY A 101 20.18 0.48 13.56
C GLY A 101 19.88 0.94 12.12
N SER A 102 20.21 0.13 11.11
CA SER A 102 19.95 0.47 9.70
C SER A 102 18.45 0.58 9.37
N LEU A 103 17.59 -0.22 10.02
CA LEU A 103 16.14 -0.10 9.89
C LEU A 103 15.63 1.24 10.43
N ASP A 104 16.11 1.67 11.60
CA ASP A 104 15.72 2.96 12.19
C ASP A 104 16.19 4.12 11.30
N GLU A 105 17.40 4.03 10.76
CA GLU A 105 17.91 5.00 9.78
C GLU A 105 17.06 5.04 8.51
N ALA A 106 16.68 3.89 7.96
CA ALA A 106 15.79 3.83 6.79
C ALA A 106 14.42 4.45 7.07
N ILE A 107 13.88 4.25 8.27
CA ILE A 107 12.61 4.86 8.69
C ILE A 107 12.74 6.39 8.73
N GLU A 108 13.83 6.92 9.27
CA GLU A 108 14.08 8.36 9.32
C GLU A 108 14.32 8.97 7.94
N LEU A 109 14.92 8.24 7.00
CA LEU A 109 15.09 8.70 5.60
C LEU A 109 13.77 8.75 4.81
N VAL A 110 12.75 8.01 5.23
CA VAL A 110 11.43 7.97 4.57
C VAL A 110 10.47 9.03 5.11
N LYS A 111 10.66 9.48 6.37
CA LYS A 111 9.86 10.54 7.00
C LYS A 111 10.19 11.93 6.44
#